data_AF-A0A535INQ1-F1
#
_entry.id   AF-A0A535INQ1-F1
#
_cell.length_a   1.000
_cell.length_b   1.000
_cell.length_c   1.000
_cell.angle_alpha   90.00
_cell.angle_beta   90.00
_cell.angle_gamma   90.00
#
_symmetry.space_group_name_H-M   'P 1'
#
loop_
_entity.id
_entity.type
_entity.pdbx_description
1 polymer ?
#
loop_
_entity_poly.entity_id
_entity_poly.type
_entity_poly.pdbx_seq_one_letter_code
_entity_poly.pdbx_strand_id
1 'polypeptide(L)'
;MHRIYAWRRNDRGPPRSAGGSGSVDASEIKAALAHQASVAAAQAPFVNRRDPARALGPDGRPAVSRRAPLWANVPDEKWNDWRWQLSNRVNDLAAPDKFRVDITPYFISLMDPNDPNDPIRRQVIPLGREHTAFTGMMEDSLAEDRHSPVPGLVHRYPDRVLMLVTTQCASYCRYCTRSRIVGDPTQNFNRKDHEAQLEYLRRTPQVRDVLISGGDGLTLAPKLFESIIRGLREIPHIEIIRIGSRVPVSLPQRVDDELCEMLARYHPLWINLHFNHPNEITPEVSRAVDRLTRAGIPVGNQSVLLAGVNDCVHIQRALVHRLVENRIRPYYLYQCDLVEGSGHFRTPVGKGLEIMEGLRGHTSGYAIPTYVIDAPGGGGKIPVMPNYLISYSDHKVVLRNYEGYITTYEEPPTYERHDSAACSYCAQHRAEPGQSGVLGLLEGEGMWIEPKGFSVSEVHTRGNTQQHRLQDPAKWVPFGVGAIEGQAGRPLKVLEGGAPATGPAYGPGEEPRPRDGEPTGSSHGELL
;
A
#
# COMPACT_ATOMS: atom_id res chain seq x y z
N MET A 1 36.89 -5.80 7.86
CA MET A 1 38.12 -5.01 7.72
C MET A 1 38.71 -5.20 6.32
N HIS A 2 38.71 -4.10 5.59
CA HIS A 2 39.30 -3.77 4.27
C HIS A 2 39.99 -4.86 3.42
N ARG A 3 39.38 -5.18 2.27
CA ARG A 3 40.11 -5.51 1.04
C ARG A 3 40.10 -4.29 0.12
N ILE A 4 41.26 -3.65 0.04
CA ILE A 4 41.57 -2.49 -0.80
C ILE A 4 41.73 -2.95 -2.26
N TYR A 5 41.06 -2.28 -3.19
CA TYR A 5 41.30 -2.40 -4.62
C TYR A 5 42.67 -1.78 -4.95
N ALA A 6 43.63 -2.61 -5.37
CA ALA A 6 44.92 -2.16 -5.88
C ALA A 6 44.77 -1.74 -7.35
N TRP A 7 44.82 -0.43 -7.59
CA TRP A 7 44.99 0.15 -8.92
C TRP A 7 46.47 0.00 -9.33
N ARG A 8 46.77 -0.85 -10.32
CA ARG A 8 48.11 -1.00 -10.87
C ARG A 8 48.49 0.27 -11.65
N ARG A 9 49.50 0.98 -11.16
CA ARG A 9 50.40 1.84 -11.95
C ARG A 9 51.48 0.96 -12.56
N ASN A 10 51.74 1.14 -13.85
CA ASN A 10 52.94 0.84 -14.65
C ASN A 10 52.57 1.21 -16.10
N ASP A 11 53.35 1.87 -16.95
CA ASP A 11 54.76 2.24 -16.96
C ASP A 11 54.95 3.49 -17.82
N ARG A 12 55.97 4.29 -17.48
CA ARG A 12 56.43 5.44 -18.27
C ARG A 12 57.22 4.94 -19.49
N GLY A 13 56.73 5.22 -20.69
CA GLY A 13 57.52 5.18 -21.93
C GLY A 13 58.11 6.57 -22.27
N PRO A 14 59.18 6.65 -23.09
CA PRO A 14 59.98 7.87 -23.29
C PRO A 14 59.24 8.91 -24.17
N PRO A 15 59.65 10.19 -24.15
CA PRO A 15 58.93 11.25 -24.84
C PRO A 15 59.10 11.10 -26.36
N ARG A 16 58.00 10.86 -27.08
CA ARG A 16 57.99 10.96 -28.54
C ARG A 16 57.83 12.42 -28.94
N SER A 17 58.80 12.86 -29.73
CA SER A 17 58.90 14.14 -30.42
C SER A 17 57.64 14.51 -31.20
N ALA A 18 57.29 15.79 -31.16
CA ALA A 18 56.32 16.41 -32.03
C ALA A 18 56.71 16.25 -33.51
N GLY A 19 55.74 15.87 -34.35
CA GLY A 19 55.90 15.79 -35.80
C GLY A 19 55.05 14.69 -36.42
N GLY A 20 53.81 15.01 -36.78
CA GLY A 20 52.93 14.13 -37.53
C GLY A 20 51.45 14.45 -37.30
N SER A 21 50.90 15.33 -38.12
CA SER A 21 49.45 15.48 -38.28
C SER A 21 48.89 14.20 -38.92
N GLY A 22 48.69 13.16 -38.12
CA GLY A 22 47.88 12.01 -38.52
C GLY A 22 46.42 12.41 -38.42
N SER A 23 45.84 12.91 -39.51
CA SER A 23 44.39 12.93 -39.64
C SER A 23 43.92 11.49 -39.50
N VAL A 24 43.15 11.18 -38.45
CA VAL A 24 42.40 9.92 -38.41
C VAL A 24 41.50 9.96 -39.64
N ASP A 25 41.79 9.13 -40.63
CA ASP A 25 41.06 9.14 -41.89
C ASP A 25 39.61 8.78 -41.58
N ALA A 26 38.67 9.60 -42.08
CA ALA A 26 37.25 9.33 -41.97
C ALA A 26 36.89 7.94 -42.56
N SER A 27 37.73 7.41 -43.45
CA SER A 27 37.64 6.05 -43.98
C SER A 27 37.92 4.97 -42.92
N GLU A 28 38.90 5.17 -42.03
CA GLU A 28 39.23 4.23 -40.95
C GLU A 28 38.15 4.20 -39.87
N ILE A 29 37.58 5.35 -39.53
CA ILE A 29 36.43 5.44 -38.62
C ILE A 29 35.21 4.76 -39.24
N LYS A 30 34.94 5.01 -40.54
CA LYS A 30 33.85 4.33 -41.26
C LYS A 30 34.08 2.82 -41.34
N ALA A 31 35.30 2.35 -41.55
CA ALA A 31 35.64 0.93 -41.58
C ALA A 31 35.49 0.28 -40.20
N ALA A 32 35.92 0.95 -39.13
CA ALA A 32 35.73 0.48 -37.77
C ALA A 32 34.25 0.44 -37.35
N LEU A 33 33.46 1.45 -37.73
CA LEU A 33 32.01 1.48 -37.51
C LEU A 33 31.28 0.43 -38.36
N ALA A 34 31.70 0.22 -39.61
CA ALA A 34 31.15 -0.82 -40.48
C ALA A 34 31.50 -2.23 -39.97
N HIS A 35 32.70 -2.42 -39.43
CA HIS A 35 33.12 -3.65 -38.77
C HIS A 35 32.39 -3.87 -37.44
N GLN A 36 32.17 -2.83 -36.62
CA GLN A 36 31.33 -2.93 -35.42
C GLN A 36 29.87 -3.25 -35.79
N ALA A 37 29.33 -2.63 -36.84
CA ALA A 37 27.99 -2.91 -37.34
C ALA A 37 27.87 -4.33 -37.90
N SER A 38 28.89 -4.85 -38.58
CA SER A 38 28.88 -6.22 -39.12
C SER A 38 29.05 -7.27 -38.02
N VAL A 39 29.88 -7.01 -37.00
CA VAL A 39 30.04 -7.89 -35.83
C VAL A 39 28.78 -7.90 -34.95
N ALA A 40 28.10 -6.75 -34.81
CA ALA A 40 26.81 -6.67 -34.13
C ALA A 40 25.68 -7.39 -34.91
N ALA A 41 25.75 -7.40 -36.25
CA ALA A 41 24.77 -8.08 -37.09
C ALA A 41 24.95 -9.62 -37.13
N ALA A 42 26.13 -10.14 -36.77
CA ALA A 42 26.46 -11.57 -36.89
C ALA A 42 26.09 -12.43 -35.67
N GLN A 43 25.77 -11.83 -34.51
CA GLN A 43 25.36 -12.57 -33.34
C GLN A 43 23.83 -12.61 -33.24
N ALA A 44 23.26 -13.82 -33.23
CA ALA A 44 21.84 -14.00 -32.94
C ALA A 44 21.50 -13.28 -31.62
N PRO A 45 20.42 -12.48 -31.57
CA PRO A 45 20.08 -11.72 -30.38
C PRO A 45 19.90 -12.66 -29.19
N PHE A 46 20.44 -12.29 -28.03
CA PHE A 46 20.27 -13.07 -26.81
C PHE A 46 18.77 -13.24 -26.49
N VAL A 47 18.33 -14.50 -26.36
CA VAL A 47 16.96 -14.84 -25.97
C VAL A 47 16.96 -15.33 -24.53
N ASN A 48 16.41 -14.52 -23.62
CA ASN A 48 16.19 -14.95 -22.26
C ASN A 48 15.07 -16.01 -22.21
N ARG A 49 15.44 -17.28 -22.17
CA ARG A 49 14.48 -18.41 -22.07
C ARG A 49 13.77 -18.49 -20.71
N ARG A 50 14.20 -17.72 -19.71
CA ARG A 50 13.55 -17.62 -18.40
C ARG A 50 12.48 -16.53 -18.33
N ASP A 51 12.33 -15.70 -19.36
CA ASP A 51 11.27 -14.68 -19.39
C ASP A 51 9.89 -15.35 -19.49
N PRO A 52 9.03 -15.26 -18.47
CA PRO A 52 7.72 -15.92 -18.47
C PRO A 52 6.82 -15.45 -19.62
N ALA A 53 6.95 -14.21 -20.07
CA ALA A 53 6.16 -13.66 -21.17
C ALA A 53 6.57 -14.24 -22.53
N ARG A 54 7.78 -14.78 -22.64
CA ARG A 54 8.33 -15.41 -23.85
C ARG A 54 8.31 -16.93 -23.80
N ALA A 55 7.63 -17.53 -22.82
CA ALA A 55 7.50 -18.97 -22.71
C ALA A 55 6.87 -19.55 -24.00
N LEU A 56 7.46 -20.62 -24.51
CA LEU A 56 6.99 -21.35 -25.70
C LEU A 56 6.39 -22.69 -25.29
N GLY A 57 5.34 -23.11 -26.01
CA GLY A 57 4.74 -24.43 -25.89
C GLY A 57 5.53 -25.51 -26.65
N PRO A 58 5.09 -26.77 -26.56
CA PRO A 58 5.74 -27.90 -27.25
C PRO A 58 5.79 -27.76 -28.78
N ASP A 59 4.89 -26.97 -29.36
CA ASP A 59 4.78 -26.67 -30.80
C ASP A 59 5.68 -25.49 -31.25
N GLY A 60 6.47 -24.92 -30.33
CA GLY A 60 7.34 -23.78 -30.58
C GLY A 60 6.60 -22.43 -30.67
N ARG A 61 5.27 -22.40 -30.46
CA ARG A 61 4.46 -21.18 -30.43
C ARG A 61 4.41 -20.61 -29.01
N PRO A 62 3.98 -19.36 -28.80
CA PRO A 62 3.78 -18.83 -27.45
C PRO A 62 2.92 -19.78 -26.60
N ALA A 63 3.39 -20.11 -25.41
CA ALA A 63 2.68 -21.00 -24.51
C ALA A 63 1.28 -20.44 -24.18
N VAL A 64 0.30 -21.31 -24.09
CA VAL A 64 -1.09 -20.98 -23.72
C VAL A 64 -1.55 -21.90 -22.62
N SER A 65 -2.43 -21.40 -21.77
CA SER A 65 -3.16 -22.19 -20.79
C SER A 65 -4.10 -23.18 -21.47
N ARG A 66 -4.47 -24.24 -20.73
CA ARG A 66 -5.46 -25.20 -21.20
C ARG A 66 -6.83 -24.51 -21.34
N ARG A 67 -7.61 -24.92 -22.34
CA ARG A 67 -9.04 -24.58 -22.44
C ARG A 67 -9.86 -25.73 -21.84
N ALA A 68 -10.93 -25.41 -21.12
CA ALA A 68 -11.88 -26.44 -20.70
C ALA A 68 -12.47 -27.14 -21.94
N PRO A 69 -12.86 -28.44 -21.85
CA PRO A 69 -13.38 -29.19 -23.00
C PRO A 69 -14.54 -28.50 -23.73
N LEU A 70 -15.39 -27.78 -22.98
CA LEU A 70 -16.51 -27.00 -23.52
C LEU A 70 -16.08 -25.95 -24.56
N TRP A 71 -14.88 -25.38 -24.44
CA TRP A 71 -14.35 -24.35 -25.34
C TRP A 71 -13.15 -24.81 -26.18
N ALA A 72 -12.89 -26.13 -26.24
CA ALA A 72 -11.76 -26.67 -26.98
C ALA A 72 -11.77 -26.29 -28.46
N ASN A 73 -12.96 -26.17 -29.07
CA ASN A 73 -13.14 -25.87 -30.49
C ASN A 73 -13.41 -24.38 -30.78
N VAL A 74 -13.33 -23.50 -29.78
CA VAL A 74 -13.47 -22.05 -30.01
C VAL A 74 -12.23 -21.56 -30.78
N PRO A 75 -12.40 -20.89 -31.94
CA PRO A 75 -11.26 -20.34 -32.68
C PRO A 75 -10.43 -19.37 -31.86
N ASP A 76 -9.11 -19.36 -32.05
CA ASP A 76 -8.17 -18.53 -31.30
C ASP A 76 -8.50 -17.03 -31.39
N GLU A 77 -8.97 -16.57 -32.55
CA GLU A 77 -9.42 -15.19 -32.77
C GLU A 77 -10.54 -14.80 -31.81
N LYS A 78 -11.51 -15.70 -31.57
CA LYS A 78 -12.59 -15.49 -30.60
C LYS A 78 -12.10 -15.64 -29.16
N TRP A 79 -11.28 -16.65 -28.89
CA TRP A 79 -10.74 -16.89 -27.55
C TRP A 79 -9.91 -15.71 -27.04
N ASN A 80 -9.16 -15.06 -27.94
CA ASN A 80 -8.31 -13.92 -27.63
C ASN A 80 -9.05 -12.57 -27.69
N ASP A 81 -10.33 -12.54 -28.08
CA ASP A 81 -11.17 -11.35 -27.99
C ASP A 81 -11.77 -11.22 -26.59
N TRP A 82 -11.38 -10.17 -25.87
CA TRP A 82 -11.90 -9.90 -24.53
C TRP A 82 -13.41 -9.64 -24.51
N ARG A 83 -13.99 -9.14 -25.62
CA ARG A 83 -15.43 -8.94 -25.73
C ARG A 83 -16.16 -10.28 -25.82
N TRP A 84 -15.64 -11.22 -26.60
CA TRP A 84 -16.15 -12.59 -26.65
C TRP A 84 -16.13 -13.24 -25.27
N GLN A 85 -15.01 -13.12 -24.55
CA GLN A 85 -14.89 -13.66 -23.18
C GLN A 85 -15.95 -13.07 -22.22
N LEU A 86 -16.23 -11.76 -22.30
CA LEU A 86 -17.27 -11.11 -21.48
C LEU A 86 -18.70 -11.51 -21.88
N SER A 87 -18.96 -11.66 -23.18
CA SER A 87 -20.28 -12.08 -23.68
C SER A 87 -20.58 -13.57 -23.44
N ASN A 88 -19.56 -14.39 -23.19
CA ASN A 88 -19.69 -15.83 -22.95
C ASN A 88 -19.39 -16.21 -21.48
N ARG A 89 -19.54 -15.27 -20.55
CA ARG A 89 -19.40 -15.58 -19.12
C ARG A 89 -20.45 -16.59 -18.69
N VAL A 90 -20.04 -17.53 -17.85
CA VAL A 90 -20.97 -18.46 -17.20
C VAL A 90 -21.63 -17.73 -16.04
N ASN A 91 -22.96 -17.69 -16.07
CA ASN A 91 -23.81 -16.96 -15.12
C ASN A 91 -25.07 -17.72 -14.69
N ASP A 92 -25.29 -18.92 -15.22
CA ASP A 92 -26.46 -19.79 -15.02
C ASP A 92 -26.20 -20.94 -14.03
N LEU A 93 -25.23 -20.78 -13.13
CA LEU A 93 -25.07 -21.71 -12.02
C LEU A 93 -26.23 -21.49 -11.05
N ALA A 94 -26.95 -22.56 -10.70
CA ALA A 94 -28.06 -22.56 -9.74
C ALA A 94 -27.58 -22.11 -8.35
N ALA A 95 -27.38 -20.80 -8.19
CA ALA A 95 -27.13 -20.13 -6.94
C ALA A 95 -28.45 -19.53 -6.46
N PRO A 96 -28.83 -19.71 -5.18
CA PRO A 96 -29.98 -19.01 -4.62
C PRO A 96 -29.84 -17.50 -4.84
N ASP A 97 -30.97 -16.79 -4.93
CA ASP A 97 -31.18 -15.38 -5.34
C ASP A 97 -30.22 -14.29 -4.79
N LYS A 98 -29.29 -14.63 -3.90
CA LYS A 98 -28.34 -13.71 -3.26
C LYS A 98 -27.01 -13.51 -3.99
N PHE A 99 -26.61 -14.41 -4.89
CA PHE A 99 -25.22 -14.42 -5.36
C PHE A 99 -25.10 -14.45 -6.87
N ARG A 100 -24.92 -13.26 -7.45
CA ARG A 100 -24.60 -13.13 -8.87
C ARG A 100 -23.30 -13.90 -9.18
N VAL A 101 -23.35 -14.66 -10.26
CA VAL A 101 -22.19 -15.35 -10.81
C VAL A 101 -21.95 -14.84 -12.22
N ASP A 102 -20.72 -14.46 -12.50
CA ASP A 102 -20.22 -14.19 -13.84
C ASP A 102 -18.76 -14.61 -13.80
N ILE A 103 -18.35 -15.54 -14.67
CA ILE A 103 -16.98 -16.04 -14.73
C ILE A 103 -16.58 -16.19 -16.19
N THR A 104 -15.42 -15.66 -16.58
CA THR A 104 -14.95 -15.76 -17.97
C THR A 104 -14.62 -17.21 -18.34
N PRO A 105 -14.84 -17.63 -19.60
CA PRO A 105 -14.38 -18.92 -20.11
C PRO A 105 -12.90 -19.20 -19.83
N TYR A 106 -12.06 -18.18 -19.99
CA TYR A 106 -10.65 -18.24 -19.66
C TYR A 106 -10.42 -18.63 -18.19
N PHE A 107 -11.06 -17.95 -17.24
CA PHE A 107 -10.80 -18.19 -15.82
C PHE A 107 -11.35 -19.54 -15.35
N ILE A 108 -12.49 -19.99 -15.89
CA ILE A 108 -13.01 -21.35 -15.65
C ILE A 108 -12.01 -22.41 -16.13
N SER A 109 -11.36 -22.19 -17.27
CA SER A 109 -10.43 -23.17 -17.86
C SER A 109 -9.18 -23.41 -17.00
N LEU A 110 -8.88 -22.52 -16.05
CA LEU A 110 -7.77 -22.68 -15.11
C LEU A 110 -8.10 -23.66 -13.97
N MET A 111 -9.39 -23.90 -13.68
CA MET A 111 -9.81 -24.80 -12.60
C MET A 111 -9.43 -26.24 -12.93
N ASP A 112 -8.91 -26.99 -11.95
CA ASP A 112 -8.75 -28.44 -12.06
C ASP A 112 -10.09 -29.14 -11.74
N PRO A 113 -10.74 -29.82 -12.71
CA PRO A 113 -12.02 -30.49 -12.47
C PRO A 113 -11.89 -31.69 -11.52
N ASN A 114 -10.69 -32.22 -11.32
CA ASN A 114 -10.45 -33.38 -10.46
C ASN A 114 -10.04 -32.99 -9.04
N ASP A 115 -9.77 -31.71 -8.78
CA ASP A 115 -9.43 -31.21 -7.45
C ASP A 115 -10.65 -30.55 -6.76
N PRO A 116 -11.28 -31.23 -5.78
CA PRO A 116 -12.38 -30.67 -4.99
C PRO A 116 -11.91 -29.53 -4.05
N ASN A 117 -10.61 -29.26 -3.98
CA ASN A 117 -10.04 -28.12 -3.28
C ASN A 117 -9.41 -27.06 -4.18
N ASP A 118 -9.60 -27.14 -5.51
CA ASP A 118 -9.00 -26.22 -6.48
C ASP A 118 -9.12 -24.74 -6.03
N PRO A 119 -7.98 -24.03 -5.92
CA PRO A 119 -7.95 -22.67 -5.35
C PRO A 119 -8.56 -21.63 -6.29
N ILE A 120 -8.66 -21.89 -7.60
CA ILE A 120 -9.31 -20.99 -8.55
C ILE A 120 -10.82 -21.09 -8.39
N ARG A 121 -11.35 -22.32 -8.35
CA ARG A 121 -12.77 -22.61 -8.17
C ARG A 121 -13.32 -22.01 -6.88
N ARG A 122 -12.61 -22.18 -5.77
CA ARG A 122 -12.98 -21.60 -4.46
C ARG A 122 -13.21 -20.09 -4.55
N GLN A 123 -12.48 -19.38 -5.40
CA GLN A 123 -12.56 -17.93 -5.48
C GLN A 123 -13.77 -17.39 -6.26
N VAL A 124 -14.46 -18.21 -7.07
CA VAL A 124 -15.52 -17.72 -7.97
C VAL A 124 -16.78 -18.58 -8.04
N ILE A 125 -16.73 -19.87 -7.66
CA ILE A 125 -17.91 -20.73 -7.61
C ILE A 125 -18.56 -20.63 -6.22
N PRO A 126 -19.85 -20.27 -6.14
CA PRO A 126 -20.50 -20.06 -4.87
C PRO A 126 -20.66 -21.34 -4.06
N LEU A 127 -20.59 -21.21 -2.73
CA LEU A 127 -20.85 -22.30 -1.78
C LEU A 127 -21.98 -21.92 -0.82
N GLY A 128 -22.74 -22.91 -0.36
CA GLY A 128 -23.82 -22.67 0.62
C GLY A 128 -23.34 -22.04 1.94
N ARG A 129 -22.05 -22.19 2.29
CA ARG A 129 -21.44 -21.57 3.48
C ARG A 129 -21.42 -20.04 3.41
N GLU A 130 -21.59 -19.46 2.24
CA GLU A 130 -21.69 -18.00 2.08
C GLU A 130 -22.96 -17.43 2.71
N HIS A 131 -23.99 -18.25 2.93
CA HIS A 131 -25.19 -17.84 3.66
C HIS A 131 -25.02 -17.85 5.18
N THR A 132 -23.88 -18.34 5.69
CA THR A 132 -23.64 -18.44 7.14
C THR A 132 -23.12 -17.11 7.67
N ALA A 133 -23.96 -16.42 8.45
CA ALA A 133 -23.55 -15.22 9.17
C ALA A 133 -22.47 -15.53 10.23
N PHE A 134 -21.67 -14.53 10.57
CA PHE A 134 -20.64 -14.63 11.60
C PHE A 134 -20.57 -13.36 12.45
N THR A 135 -20.00 -13.48 13.66
CA THR A 135 -19.83 -12.34 14.57
C THR A 135 -18.93 -11.27 13.95
N GLY A 136 -19.42 -10.04 13.92
CA GLY A 136 -18.73 -8.88 13.33
C GLY A 136 -18.96 -8.72 11.83
N MET A 137 -19.79 -9.55 11.19
CA MET A 137 -20.20 -9.37 9.80
C MET A 137 -20.94 -8.04 9.60
N MET A 138 -20.58 -7.30 8.55
CA MET A 138 -21.17 -6.02 8.17
C MET A 138 -21.30 -5.96 6.64
N GLU A 139 -22.34 -5.29 6.14
CA GLU A 139 -22.50 -5.07 4.70
C GLU A 139 -21.40 -4.18 4.12
N ASP A 140 -21.06 -3.09 4.83
CA ASP A 140 -19.95 -2.19 4.55
C ASP A 140 -18.99 -2.12 5.75
N SER A 141 -18.18 -3.17 5.93
CA SER A 141 -17.24 -3.24 7.05
C SER A 141 -16.19 -2.13 7.04
N LEU A 142 -15.86 -1.58 5.87
CA LEU A 142 -14.82 -0.56 5.69
C LEU A 142 -15.34 0.87 5.73
N ALA A 143 -16.66 1.04 5.95
CA ALA A 143 -17.34 2.33 5.97
C ALA A 143 -17.04 3.19 4.72
N GLU A 144 -16.97 2.54 3.55
CA GLU A 144 -16.76 3.21 2.27
C GLU A 144 -17.88 4.20 1.97
N ASP A 145 -19.12 3.79 2.20
CA ASP A 145 -20.30 4.59 1.87
C ASP A 145 -20.42 5.77 2.84
N ARG A 146 -20.04 5.55 4.11
CA ARG A 146 -20.00 6.59 5.14
C ARG A 146 -18.95 7.67 4.85
N HIS A 147 -17.82 7.29 4.26
CA HIS A 147 -16.73 8.20 3.90
C HIS A 147 -16.83 8.70 2.44
N SER A 148 -18.03 8.68 1.86
CA SER A 148 -18.27 9.05 0.47
C SER A 148 -18.84 10.48 0.35
N PRO A 149 -18.02 11.53 0.09
CA PRO A 149 -18.52 12.90 -0.10
C PRO A 149 -19.48 13.08 -1.28
N VAL A 150 -19.36 12.24 -2.30
CA VAL A 150 -20.27 12.13 -3.46
C VAL A 150 -20.41 10.66 -3.85
N PRO A 151 -21.48 10.24 -4.56
CA PRO A 151 -21.65 8.84 -4.96
C PRO A 151 -20.42 8.27 -5.69
N GLY A 152 -19.90 7.16 -5.17
CA GLY A 152 -18.78 6.44 -5.76
C GLY A 152 -17.41 7.08 -5.56
N LEU A 153 -17.25 8.09 -4.69
CA LEU A 153 -15.94 8.63 -4.33
C LEU A 153 -15.73 8.53 -2.83
N VAL A 154 -14.81 7.67 -2.39
CA VAL A 154 -14.48 7.48 -0.96
C VAL A 154 -13.23 8.29 -0.62
N HIS A 155 -13.36 9.23 0.32
CA HIS A 155 -12.26 10.07 0.80
C HIS A 155 -12.03 9.82 2.29
N ARG A 156 -11.28 8.75 2.57
CA ARG A 156 -10.98 8.28 3.94
C ARG A 156 -9.66 8.81 4.49
N TYR A 157 -8.63 8.84 3.66
CA TYR A 157 -7.28 9.29 4.06
C TYR A 157 -7.09 10.75 3.66
N PRO A 158 -6.10 11.46 4.23
CA PRO A 158 -5.96 12.90 4.01
C PRO A 158 -5.75 13.30 2.54
N ASP A 159 -4.93 12.54 1.81
CA ASP A 159 -4.33 12.98 0.55
C ASP A 159 -4.81 12.19 -0.69
N ARG A 160 -5.75 11.25 -0.52
CA ARG A 160 -6.09 10.28 -1.56
C ARG A 160 -7.51 9.76 -1.49
N VAL A 161 -8.03 9.42 -2.66
CA VAL A 161 -9.40 8.94 -2.83
C VAL A 161 -9.46 7.61 -3.56
N LEU A 162 -10.57 6.92 -3.38
CA LEU A 162 -11.00 5.76 -4.17
C LEU A 162 -12.20 6.18 -5.01
N MET A 163 -12.09 6.08 -6.33
CA MET A 163 -13.11 6.44 -7.32
C MET A 163 -13.70 5.18 -7.93
N LEU A 164 -14.94 4.84 -7.55
CA LEU A 164 -15.72 3.75 -8.11
C LEU A 164 -16.33 4.22 -9.42
N VAL A 165 -15.89 3.63 -10.54
CA VAL A 165 -16.33 4.03 -11.88
C VAL A 165 -17.35 3.09 -12.51
N THR A 166 -17.48 1.88 -11.96
CA THR A 166 -18.46 0.87 -12.36
C THR A 166 -18.72 -0.12 -11.23
N THR A 167 -19.85 -0.83 -11.27
CA THR A 167 -20.11 -2.00 -10.41
C THR A 167 -19.82 -3.33 -11.11
N GLN A 168 -19.41 -3.33 -12.38
CA GLN A 168 -19.18 -4.56 -13.15
C GLN A 168 -17.75 -5.09 -12.98
N CYS A 169 -17.59 -6.42 -12.88
CA CYS A 169 -16.30 -7.11 -12.94
C CYS A 169 -16.29 -8.08 -14.13
N ALA A 170 -15.11 -8.47 -14.63
CA ALA A 170 -15.01 -9.57 -15.60
C ALA A 170 -15.36 -10.92 -14.97
N SER A 171 -14.99 -11.15 -13.71
CA SER A 171 -15.46 -12.28 -12.92
C SER A 171 -15.69 -11.88 -11.46
N TYR A 172 -16.76 -12.36 -10.84
CA TYR A 172 -17.08 -12.00 -9.46
C TYR A 172 -16.39 -12.90 -8.44
N CYS A 173 -15.65 -12.27 -7.52
CA CYS A 173 -14.95 -12.95 -6.44
C CYS A 173 -15.94 -13.31 -5.32
N ARG A 174 -15.88 -14.52 -4.76
CA ARG A 174 -16.71 -14.94 -3.61
C ARG A 174 -16.32 -14.28 -2.28
N TYR A 175 -15.21 -13.56 -2.26
CA TYR A 175 -14.68 -12.82 -1.12
C TYR A 175 -14.66 -11.30 -1.39
N CYS A 176 -15.51 -10.81 -2.32
CA CYS A 176 -15.54 -9.41 -2.71
C CYS A 176 -15.96 -8.49 -1.56
N THR A 177 -15.07 -7.57 -1.14
CA THR A 177 -15.36 -6.53 -0.13
C THR A 177 -16.54 -5.63 -0.48
N ARG A 178 -16.86 -5.51 -1.78
CA ARG A 178 -17.95 -4.67 -2.29
C ARG A 178 -19.13 -5.47 -2.82
N SER A 179 -19.34 -6.70 -2.32
CA SER A 179 -20.45 -7.56 -2.71
C SER A 179 -21.83 -6.89 -2.57
N ARG A 180 -21.96 -5.90 -1.69
CA ARG A 180 -23.17 -5.07 -1.51
C ARG A 180 -23.61 -4.28 -2.75
N ILE A 181 -22.68 -3.86 -3.61
CA ILE A 181 -22.98 -3.03 -4.81
C ILE A 181 -22.45 -3.65 -6.10
N VAL A 182 -21.37 -4.43 -6.05
CA VAL A 182 -20.72 -5.03 -7.22
C VAL A 182 -21.65 -6.08 -7.82
N GLY A 183 -21.92 -5.95 -9.12
CA GLY A 183 -22.84 -6.81 -9.84
C GLY A 183 -24.30 -6.35 -9.81
N ASP A 184 -24.65 -5.29 -9.09
CA ASP A 184 -25.96 -4.67 -9.17
C ASP A 184 -25.97 -3.55 -10.25
N PRO A 185 -26.74 -3.71 -11.35
CA PRO A 185 -26.86 -2.67 -12.37
C PRO A 185 -27.51 -1.38 -11.88
N THR A 186 -28.33 -1.44 -10.82
CA THR A 186 -29.02 -0.28 -10.25
C THR A 186 -28.08 0.63 -9.45
N GLN A 187 -26.96 0.08 -8.99
CA GLN A 187 -25.91 0.79 -8.25
C GLN A 187 -24.78 1.30 -9.16
N ASN A 188 -24.92 1.19 -10.48
CA ASN A 188 -23.86 1.55 -11.42
C ASN A 188 -23.75 3.08 -11.60
N PHE A 189 -22.54 3.55 -11.86
CA PHE A 189 -22.23 4.98 -11.97
C PHE A 189 -22.40 5.48 -13.40
N ASN A 190 -23.16 6.56 -13.56
CA ASN A 190 -23.38 7.20 -14.85
C ASN A 190 -22.50 8.45 -15.02
N ARG A 191 -22.61 9.13 -16.18
CA ARG A 191 -21.82 10.33 -16.49
C ARG A 191 -21.97 11.44 -15.46
N LYS A 192 -23.17 11.64 -14.89
CA LYS A 192 -23.42 12.65 -13.86
C LYS A 192 -22.65 12.34 -12.58
N ASP A 193 -22.59 11.06 -12.21
CA ASP A 193 -21.81 10.62 -11.05
C ASP A 193 -20.33 10.84 -11.29
N HIS A 194 -19.79 10.43 -12.44
CA HIS A 194 -18.39 10.66 -12.80
C HIS A 194 -18.01 12.15 -12.79
N GLU A 195 -18.88 13.03 -13.30
CA GLU A 195 -18.63 14.47 -13.25
C GLU A 195 -18.68 15.02 -11.82
N ALA A 196 -19.61 14.55 -10.98
CA ALA A 196 -19.67 14.95 -9.57
C ALA A 196 -18.40 14.52 -8.79
N GLN A 197 -17.84 13.35 -9.13
CA GLN A 197 -16.57 12.86 -8.59
C GLN A 197 -15.41 13.77 -9.02
N LEU A 198 -15.31 14.11 -10.31
CA LEU A 198 -14.28 15.03 -10.82
C LEU A 198 -14.41 16.43 -10.21
N GLU A 199 -15.62 16.94 -10.06
CA GLU A 199 -15.86 18.25 -9.46
C GLU A 199 -15.49 18.30 -7.99
N TYR A 200 -15.74 17.22 -7.23
CA TYR A 200 -15.20 17.09 -5.88
C TYR A 200 -13.68 17.21 -5.87
N LEU A 201 -12.98 16.56 -6.82
CA LEU A 201 -11.52 16.58 -6.87
C LEU A 201 -10.98 17.96 -7.24
N ARG A 202 -11.61 18.67 -8.19
CA ARG A 202 -11.23 20.04 -8.56
C ARG A 202 -11.27 21.00 -7.37
N ARG A 203 -12.26 20.88 -6.50
CA ARG A 203 -12.40 21.74 -5.30
C ARG A 203 -11.62 21.26 -4.07
N THR A 204 -10.90 20.13 -4.16
CA THR A 204 -10.22 19.50 -3.02
C THR A 204 -8.72 19.35 -3.27
N PRO A 205 -7.93 20.44 -3.19
CA PRO A 205 -6.52 20.45 -3.60
C PRO A 205 -5.58 19.59 -2.75
N GLN A 206 -6.02 19.14 -1.56
CA GLN A 206 -5.24 18.22 -0.72
C GLN A 206 -5.09 16.82 -1.36
N VAL A 207 -6.03 16.42 -2.24
CA VAL A 207 -6.02 15.11 -2.87
C VAL A 207 -4.97 15.09 -3.98
N ARG A 208 -3.97 14.22 -3.88
CA ARG A 208 -2.91 14.05 -4.87
C ARG A 208 -2.95 12.70 -5.60
N ASP A 209 -3.60 11.70 -5.00
CA ASP A 209 -3.63 10.32 -5.48
C ASP A 209 -5.09 9.85 -5.65
N VAL A 210 -5.42 9.41 -6.86
CA VAL A 210 -6.75 8.89 -7.20
C VAL A 210 -6.65 7.44 -7.64
N LEU A 211 -7.30 6.54 -6.89
CA LEU A 211 -7.41 5.14 -7.24
C LEU A 211 -8.74 4.87 -7.96
N ILE A 212 -8.69 4.62 -9.27
CA ILE A 212 -9.82 4.12 -10.06
C ILE A 212 -10.08 2.66 -9.70
N SER A 213 -11.32 2.35 -9.29
CA SER A 213 -11.77 1.02 -8.88
C SER A 213 -13.30 0.91 -9.03
N GLY A 214 -13.97 0.14 -8.17
CA GLY A 214 -15.39 -0.21 -8.29
C GLY A 214 -15.57 -1.71 -8.25
N GLY A 215 -16.25 -2.23 -9.26
CA GLY A 215 -15.99 -3.58 -9.76
C GLY A 215 -14.61 -3.62 -10.41
N ASP A 216 -14.53 -3.33 -11.70
CA ASP A 216 -13.25 -3.24 -12.41
C ASP A 216 -13.31 -2.22 -13.58
N GLY A 217 -12.54 -1.15 -13.50
CA GLY A 217 -12.54 -0.10 -14.53
C GLY A 217 -12.16 -0.60 -15.92
N LEU A 218 -11.42 -1.70 -16.05
CA LEU A 218 -11.01 -2.23 -17.35
C LEU A 218 -12.14 -2.99 -18.08
N THR A 219 -13.30 -3.22 -17.45
CA THR A 219 -14.50 -3.73 -18.15
C THR A 219 -15.25 -2.63 -18.89
N LEU A 220 -14.96 -1.36 -18.64
CA LEU A 220 -15.60 -0.24 -19.31
C LEU A 220 -15.21 -0.17 -20.79
N ALA A 221 -16.10 0.41 -21.60
CA ALA A 221 -15.79 0.75 -22.98
C ALA A 221 -14.55 1.67 -23.04
N PRO A 222 -13.59 1.44 -23.95
CA PRO A 222 -12.32 2.18 -23.99
C PRO A 222 -12.47 3.70 -23.95
N LYS A 223 -13.40 4.26 -24.74
CA LYS A 223 -13.68 5.70 -24.78
C LYS A 223 -14.17 6.27 -23.45
N LEU A 224 -15.00 5.53 -22.71
CA LEU A 224 -15.49 5.96 -21.41
C LEU A 224 -14.36 5.92 -20.38
N PHE A 225 -13.58 4.84 -20.36
CA PHE A 225 -12.45 4.70 -19.46
C PHE A 225 -11.39 5.79 -19.67
N GLU A 226 -11.02 6.06 -20.93
CA GLU A 226 -10.10 7.15 -21.27
C GLU A 226 -10.65 8.51 -20.88
N SER A 227 -11.97 8.75 -21.03
CA SER A 227 -12.56 10.03 -20.63
C SER A 227 -12.42 10.32 -19.13
N ILE A 228 -12.46 9.28 -18.30
CA ILE A 228 -12.25 9.39 -16.84
C ILE A 228 -10.78 9.70 -16.54
N ILE A 229 -9.85 8.95 -17.14
CA ILE A 229 -8.41 9.17 -16.93
C ILE A 229 -8.00 10.57 -17.40
N ARG A 230 -8.49 11.01 -18.56
CA ARG A 230 -8.25 12.36 -19.07
C ARG A 230 -8.80 13.41 -18.11
N GLY A 231 -10.04 13.26 -17.65
CA GLY A 231 -10.66 14.19 -16.69
C GLY A 231 -9.87 14.31 -15.39
N LEU A 232 -9.29 13.21 -14.89
CA LEU A 232 -8.40 13.24 -13.72
C LEU A 232 -7.09 13.96 -14.02
N ARG A 233 -6.49 13.73 -15.20
CA ARG A 233 -5.21 14.33 -15.57
C ARG A 233 -5.30 15.82 -15.88
N GLU A 234 -6.49 16.31 -16.24
CA GLU A 234 -6.77 17.74 -16.41
C GLU A 234 -6.76 18.51 -15.08
N ILE A 235 -6.81 17.83 -13.92
CA ILE A 235 -6.78 18.45 -12.59
C ILE A 235 -5.32 18.62 -12.13
N PRO A 236 -4.80 19.87 -11.99
CA PRO A 236 -3.36 20.11 -11.82
C PRO A 236 -2.73 19.47 -10.56
N HIS A 237 -3.47 19.39 -9.46
CA HIS A 237 -2.98 18.85 -8.19
C HIS A 237 -3.06 17.31 -8.10
N ILE A 238 -3.64 16.63 -9.09
CA ILE A 238 -3.65 15.16 -9.15
C ILE A 238 -2.32 14.68 -9.73
N GLU A 239 -1.43 14.31 -8.82
CA GLU A 239 -0.10 13.81 -9.13
C GLU A 239 -0.17 12.38 -9.68
N ILE A 240 -0.84 11.48 -8.96
CA ILE A 240 -0.82 10.04 -9.22
C ILE A 240 -2.22 9.53 -9.55
N ILE A 241 -2.34 8.83 -10.68
CA ILE A 241 -3.52 8.02 -11.00
C ILE A 241 -3.14 6.56 -10.81
N ARG A 242 -3.98 5.81 -10.10
CA ARG A 242 -3.81 4.37 -9.90
C ARG A 242 -5.04 3.63 -10.36
N ILE A 243 -4.88 2.41 -10.86
CA ILE A 243 -5.98 1.54 -11.25
C ILE A 243 -5.90 0.27 -10.41
N GLY A 244 -6.97 -0.06 -9.71
CA GLY A 244 -7.17 -1.37 -9.09
C GLY A 244 -7.95 -2.25 -10.05
N SER A 245 -7.35 -3.36 -10.50
CA SER A 245 -7.99 -4.23 -11.50
C SER A 245 -7.62 -5.69 -11.32
N ARG A 246 -8.63 -6.57 -11.37
CA ARG A 246 -8.46 -8.03 -11.45
C ARG A 246 -8.60 -8.54 -12.88
N VAL A 247 -9.05 -7.71 -13.82
CA VAL A 247 -9.17 -8.05 -15.25
C VAL A 247 -7.91 -8.67 -15.82
N PRO A 248 -6.68 -8.20 -15.59
CA PRO A 248 -5.50 -8.87 -16.14
C PRO A 248 -5.30 -10.30 -15.63
N VAL A 249 -5.93 -10.67 -14.51
CA VAL A 249 -5.89 -12.01 -13.92
C VAL A 249 -6.97 -12.92 -14.52
N SER A 250 -8.21 -12.43 -14.63
CA SER A 250 -9.37 -13.21 -15.09
C SER A 250 -9.74 -13.01 -16.56
N LEU A 251 -9.12 -12.05 -17.23
CA LEU A 251 -9.35 -11.64 -18.61
C LEU A 251 -8.08 -10.96 -19.16
N PRO A 252 -6.92 -11.67 -19.21
CA PRO A 252 -5.66 -11.09 -19.72
C PRO A 252 -5.78 -10.57 -21.16
N GLN A 253 -6.74 -11.07 -21.94
CA GLN A 253 -7.05 -10.63 -23.30
C GLN A 253 -7.42 -9.14 -23.38
N ARG A 254 -7.89 -8.53 -22.29
CA ARG A 254 -8.25 -7.10 -22.26
C ARG A 254 -7.02 -6.19 -22.32
N VAL A 255 -5.84 -6.72 -22.02
CA VAL A 255 -4.56 -6.00 -22.05
C VAL A 255 -3.91 -6.18 -23.43
N ASP A 256 -4.37 -5.35 -24.36
CA ASP A 256 -3.87 -5.24 -25.73
C ASP A 256 -2.96 -4.00 -25.90
N ASP A 257 -2.39 -3.85 -27.10
CA ASP A 257 -1.54 -2.69 -27.43
C ASP A 257 -2.32 -1.38 -27.37
N GLU A 258 -3.58 -1.35 -27.83
CA GLU A 258 -4.43 -0.16 -27.79
C GLU A 258 -4.63 0.37 -26.36
N LEU A 259 -4.92 -0.53 -25.39
CA LEU A 259 -5.02 -0.15 -23.98
C LEU A 259 -3.68 0.38 -23.45
N CYS A 260 -2.58 -0.32 -23.73
CA CYS A 260 -1.27 0.04 -23.21
C CYS A 260 -0.79 1.38 -23.75
N GLU A 261 -0.97 1.62 -25.06
CA GLU A 261 -0.68 2.90 -25.72
C GLU A 261 -1.55 4.03 -25.17
N MET A 262 -2.84 3.78 -24.89
CA MET A 262 -3.71 4.77 -24.26
C MET A 262 -3.22 5.13 -22.85
N LEU A 263 -2.94 4.14 -22.01
CA LEU A 263 -2.49 4.37 -20.64
C LEU A 263 -1.14 5.10 -20.58
N ALA A 264 -0.22 4.80 -21.49
CA ALA A 264 1.10 5.42 -21.56
C ALA A 264 1.04 6.95 -21.79
N ARG A 265 -0.04 7.48 -22.39
CA ARG A 265 -0.23 8.92 -22.58
C ARG A 265 -0.49 9.69 -21.28
N TYR A 266 -0.89 9.00 -20.22
CA TYR A 266 -1.40 9.61 -18.98
C TYR A 266 -0.51 9.35 -17.75
N HIS A 267 0.78 9.08 -17.96
CA HIS A 267 1.77 8.96 -16.88
C HIS A 267 1.85 10.23 -16.00
N PRO A 268 2.22 10.10 -14.71
CA PRO A 268 2.56 8.86 -14.00
C PRO A 268 1.31 8.06 -13.60
N LEU A 269 1.29 6.77 -13.97
CA LEU A 269 0.18 5.85 -13.71
C LEU A 269 0.69 4.56 -13.07
N TRP A 270 -0.07 4.03 -12.10
CA TRP A 270 0.22 2.73 -11.46
C TRP A 270 -0.96 1.78 -11.60
N ILE A 271 -0.69 0.47 -11.64
CA ILE A 271 -1.74 -0.55 -11.64
C ILE A 271 -1.49 -1.54 -10.51
N ASN A 272 -2.49 -1.78 -9.67
CA ASN A 272 -2.48 -2.86 -8.69
C ASN A 272 -3.38 -3.99 -9.17
N LEU A 273 -2.79 -5.18 -9.32
CA LEU A 273 -3.45 -6.42 -9.73
C LEU A 273 -3.87 -7.26 -8.53
N HIS A 274 -4.78 -8.20 -8.73
CA HIS A 274 -5.34 -9.03 -7.65
C HIS A 274 -5.17 -10.54 -7.92
N PHE A 275 -3.96 -11.02 -7.69
CA PHE A 275 -3.60 -12.44 -7.58
C PHE A 275 -3.67 -12.91 -6.12
N ASN A 276 -4.16 -14.12 -5.92
CA ASN A 276 -4.19 -14.85 -4.66
C ASN A 276 -3.48 -16.19 -4.72
N HIS A 277 -3.30 -16.79 -5.90
CA HIS A 277 -2.69 -18.11 -6.01
C HIS A 277 -1.72 -18.20 -7.20
N PRO A 278 -0.58 -18.92 -7.10
CA PRO A 278 0.37 -19.09 -8.20
C PRO A 278 -0.24 -19.61 -9.51
N ASN A 279 -1.32 -20.39 -9.43
CA ASN A 279 -2.02 -20.95 -10.60
C ASN A 279 -2.70 -19.90 -11.49
N GLU A 280 -2.91 -18.69 -10.96
CA GLU A 280 -3.47 -17.57 -11.72
C GLU A 280 -2.44 -16.90 -12.63
N ILE A 281 -1.14 -17.16 -12.43
CA ILE A 281 -0.05 -16.60 -13.24
C ILE A 281 0.22 -17.55 -14.41
N THR A 282 -0.51 -17.33 -15.50
CA THR A 282 -0.44 -18.10 -16.74
C THR A 282 0.47 -17.42 -17.78
N PRO A 283 0.83 -18.10 -18.88
CA PRO A 283 1.54 -17.46 -19.99
C PRO A 283 0.81 -16.23 -20.58
N GLU A 284 -0.53 -16.26 -20.66
CA GLU A 284 -1.35 -15.14 -21.12
C GLU A 284 -1.24 -13.93 -20.20
N VAL A 285 -1.30 -14.18 -18.88
CA VAL A 285 -1.12 -13.16 -17.86
C VAL A 285 0.29 -12.58 -17.91
N SER A 286 1.32 -13.43 -18.02
CA SER A 286 2.71 -12.99 -18.14
C SER A 286 2.91 -12.05 -19.33
N ARG A 287 2.29 -12.35 -20.47
CA ARG A 287 2.31 -11.45 -21.65
C ARG A 287 1.55 -10.15 -21.41
N ALA A 288 0.37 -10.21 -20.81
CA ALA A 288 -0.41 -9.01 -20.47
C ALA A 288 0.39 -8.07 -19.55
N VAL A 289 1.02 -8.61 -18.51
CA VAL A 289 1.83 -7.83 -17.57
C VAL A 289 3.12 -7.31 -18.22
N ASP A 290 3.76 -8.08 -19.10
CA ASP A 290 4.91 -7.60 -19.89
C ASP A 290 4.53 -6.38 -20.74
N ARG A 291 3.35 -6.35 -21.36
CA ARG A 291 2.83 -5.17 -22.09
C ARG A 291 2.67 -3.96 -21.19
N LEU A 292 2.00 -4.11 -20.02
CA LEU A 292 1.82 -3.02 -19.06
C LEU A 292 3.15 -2.45 -18.57
N THR A 293 4.08 -3.32 -18.17
CA THR A 293 5.38 -2.89 -17.64
C THR A 293 6.26 -2.25 -18.73
N ARG A 294 6.17 -2.72 -19.99
CA ARG A 294 6.84 -2.08 -21.13
C ARG A 294 6.22 -0.75 -21.54
N ALA A 295 4.94 -0.53 -21.28
CA ALA A 295 4.29 0.77 -21.38
C ALA A 295 4.75 1.75 -20.27
N GLY A 296 5.69 1.35 -19.42
CA GLY A 296 6.27 2.17 -18.35
C GLY A 296 5.41 2.21 -17.07
N ILE A 297 4.41 1.33 -16.95
CA ILE A 297 3.48 1.32 -15.82
C ILE A 297 4.04 0.42 -14.71
N PRO A 298 4.33 0.95 -13.51
CA PRO A 298 4.64 0.11 -12.36
C PRO A 298 3.42 -0.74 -11.95
N VAL A 299 3.66 -2.03 -11.77
CA VAL A 299 2.60 -3.01 -11.44
C VAL A 299 2.81 -3.53 -10.02
N GLY A 300 1.79 -3.37 -9.18
CA GLY A 300 1.72 -3.94 -7.84
C GLY A 300 0.74 -5.11 -7.77
N ASN A 301 0.77 -5.87 -6.68
CA ASN A 301 -0.21 -6.90 -6.38
C ASN A 301 -0.81 -6.76 -4.97
N GLN A 302 -2.13 -6.88 -4.90
CA GLN A 302 -2.92 -6.94 -3.68
C GLN A 302 -3.55 -8.33 -3.58
N SER A 303 -3.04 -9.17 -2.69
CA SER A 303 -3.66 -10.45 -2.33
C SER A 303 -4.59 -10.28 -1.13
N VAL A 304 -5.56 -11.17 -0.99
CA VAL A 304 -6.33 -11.38 0.24
C VAL A 304 -5.93 -12.74 0.81
N LEU A 305 -5.74 -12.81 2.13
CA LEU A 305 -5.45 -14.05 2.84
C LEU A 305 -6.76 -14.84 3.02
N LEU A 306 -6.89 -15.92 2.25
CA LEU A 306 -8.10 -16.71 2.09
C LEU A 306 -7.86 -18.16 2.52
N ALA A 307 -8.68 -18.63 3.47
CA ALA A 307 -8.64 -19.98 3.99
C ALA A 307 -8.89 -21.02 2.90
N GLY A 308 -8.01 -22.01 2.77
CA GLY A 308 -8.08 -23.06 1.75
C GLY A 308 -7.74 -22.58 0.34
N VAL A 309 -7.15 -21.39 0.18
CA VAL A 309 -6.65 -20.88 -1.11
C VAL A 309 -5.17 -20.54 -0.98
N ASN A 310 -4.80 -19.67 -0.04
CA ASN A 310 -3.42 -19.17 0.08
C ASN A 310 -2.95 -18.91 1.52
N ASP A 311 -3.61 -19.53 2.49
CA ASP A 311 -3.29 -19.50 3.91
C ASP A 311 -2.11 -20.40 4.30
N CYS A 312 -1.05 -20.36 3.50
CA CYS A 312 0.15 -21.18 3.64
C CYS A 312 1.41 -20.39 3.23
N VAL A 313 2.44 -20.40 4.09
CA VAL A 313 3.75 -19.76 3.83
C VAL A 313 4.33 -20.20 2.48
N HIS A 314 4.24 -21.49 2.14
CA HIS A 314 4.82 -22.03 0.92
C HIS A 314 4.08 -21.56 -0.34
N ILE A 315 2.74 -21.50 -0.29
CA ILE A 315 1.93 -20.96 -1.39
C ILE A 315 2.24 -19.47 -1.58
N GLN A 316 2.29 -18.71 -0.49
CA GLN A 316 2.61 -17.28 -0.52
C GLN A 316 4.02 -17.04 -1.07
N ARG A 317 5.02 -17.83 -0.65
CA ARG A 317 6.38 -17.75 -1.18
C ARG A 317 6.43 -18.01 -2.69
N ALA A 318 5.76 -19.07 -3.15
CA ALA A 318 5.66 -19.38 -4.56
C ALA A 318 4.95 -18.25 -5.35
N LEU A 319 3.90 -17.66 -4.76
CA LEU A 319 3.17 -16.55 -5.37
C LEU A 319 4.07 -15.33 -5.53
N VAL A 320 4.69 -14.87 -4.44
CA VAL A 320 5.52 -13.64 -4.49
C VAL A 320 6.73 -13.78 -5.40
N HIS A 321 7.31 -14.98 -5.52
CA HIS A 321 8.38 -15.26 -6.48
C HIS A 321 7.88 -15.13 -7.92
N ARG A 322 6.76 -15.77 -8.27
CA ARG A 322 6.18 -15.66 -9.62
C ARG A 322 5.75 -14.23 -9.95
N LEU A 323 5.22 -13.48 -8.97
CA LEU A 323 4.89 -12.07 -9.15
C LEU A 323 6.13 -11.27 -9.55
N VAL A 324 7.22 -11.43 -8.79
CA VAL A 324 8.49 -10.76 -9.05
C VAL A 324 9.09 -11.14 -10.41
N GLU A 325 9.04 -12.42 -10.80
CA GLU A 325 9.50 -12.87 -12.12
C GLU A 325 8.75 -12.16 -13.27
N ASN A 326 7.51 -11.74 -13.03
CA ASN A 326 6.70 -10.97 -13.96
C ASN A 326 6.80 -9.44 -13.78
N ARG A 327 7.76 -8.96 -12.97
CA ARG A 327 7.91 -7.54 -12.59
C ARG A 327 6.68 -6.95 -11.90
N ILE A 328 5.96 -7.77 -11.14
CA ILE A 328 4.87 -7.35 -10.28
C ILE A 328 5.41 -7.27 -8.85
N ARG A 329 5.25 -6.11 -8.21
CA ARG A 329 5.65 -5.91 -6.81
C ARG A 329 4.54 -6.39 -5.87
N PRO A 330 4.75 -7.40 -5.01
CA PRO A 330 3.84 -7.69 -3.91
C PRO A 330 3.67 -6.45 -3.05
N TYR A 331 2.44 -5.91 -2.99
CA TYR A 331 2.14 -4.65 -2.32
C TYR A 331 1.46 -4.90 -0.98
N TYR A 332 0.30 -5.57 -1.01
CA TYR A 332 -0.44 -5.92 0.21
C TYR A 332 -0.83 -7.39 0.23
N LEU A 333 -0.81 -7.96 1.43
CA LEU A 333 -1.61 -9.13 1.82
C LEU A 333 -2.69 -8.63 2.77
N TYR A 334 -3.94 -8.62 2.33
CA TYR A 334 -5.08 -8.21 3.16
C TYR A 334 -5.54 -9.36 4.05
N GLN A 335 -5.82 -9.07 5.31
CA GLN A 335 -6.75 -9.90 6.07
C GLN A 335 -8.12 -9.89 5.36
N CYS A 336 -8.79 -11.03 5.30
CA CYS A 336 -10.13 -11.11 4.72
C CYS A 336 -11.12 -10.23 5.52
N ASP A 337 -11.81 -9.33 4.83
CA ASP A 337 -12.72 -8.35 5.40
C ASP A 337 -13.95 -8.99 6.05
N LEU A 338 -14.65 -8.23 6.89
CA LEU A 338 -15.82 -8.69 7.64
C LEU A 338 -17.13 -8.55 6.85
N VAL A 339 -17.14 -8.95 5.58
CA VAL A 339 -18.30 -8.77 4.67
C VAL A 339 -19.18 -10.01 4.56
N GLU A 340 -20.46 -9.84 4.18
CA GLU A 340 -21.38 -10.96 3.91
C GLU A 340 -20.78 -11.93 2.88
N GLY A 341 -20.99 -13.23 3.08
CA GLY A 341 -20.45 -14.30 2.22
C GLY A 341 -19.02 -14.74 2.53
N SER A 342 -18.18 -13.85 3.08
CA SER A 342 -16.74 -14.10 3.21
C SER A 342 -16.30 -14.91 4.45
N GLY A 343 -17.22 -15.18 5.39
CA GLY A 343 -16.87 -15.72 6.72
C GLY A 343 -16.02 -17.00 6.69
N HIS A 344 -16.29 -17.88 5.72
CA HIS A 344 -15.58 -19.14 5.54
C HIS A 344 -14.17 -19.01 4.92
N PHE A 345 -13.81 -17.83 4.38
CA PHE A 345 -12.46 -17.53 3.90
C PHE A 345 -11.58 -16.87 4.96
N ARG A 346 -12.14 -16.42 6.08
CA ARG A 346 -11.36 -15.71 7.09
C ARG A 346 -10.35 -16.64 7.76
N THR A 347 -9.20 -16.07 8.08
CA THR A 347 -8.14 -16.70 8.87
C THR A 347 -7.93 -15.96 10.19
N PRO A 348 -7.38 -16.60 11.23
CA PRO A 348 -6.86 -15.88 12.39
C PRO A 348 -5.71 -14.97 11.97
N VAL A 349 -5.57 -13.80 12.59
CA VAL A 349 -4.46 -12.87 12.34
C VAL A 349 -3.09 -13.53 12.54
N GLY A 350 -3.00 -14.49 13.47
CA GLY A 350 -1.79 -15.30 13.69
C GLY A 350 -1.30 -16.03 12.43
N LYS A 351 -2.20 -16.42 11.51
CA LYS A 351 -1.82 -17.04 10.22
C LYS A 351 -1.12 -16.03 9.30
N GLY A 352 -1.57 -14.77 9.29
CA GLY A 352 -0.89 -13.71 8.57
C GLY A 352 0.50 -13.42 9.15
N LEU A 353 0.63 -13.38 10.48
CA LEU A 353 1.93 -13.24 11.15
C LEU A 353 2.89 -14.39 10.85
N GLU A 354 2.41 -15.63 10.87
CA GLU A 354 3.17 -16.82 10.47
C GLU A 354 3.70 -16.70 9.04
N ILE A 355 2.86 -16.24 8.10
CA ILE A 355 3.26 -15.98 6.71
C ILE A 355 4.33 -14.89 6.65
N MET A 356 4.15 -13.78 7.35
CA MET A 356 5.11 -12.68 7.34
C MET A 356 6.47 -13.08 7.92
N GLU A 357 6.49 -13.88 8.97
CA GLU A 357 7.70 -14.49 9.53
C GLU A 357 8.39 -15.39 8.50
N GLY A 358 7.62 -16.26 7.83
CA GLY A 358 8.14 -17.18 6.80
C GLY A 358 8.57 -16.52 5.48
N LEU A 359 8.34 -15.21 5.31
CA LEU A 359 8.77 -14.44 4.15
C LEU A 359 9.94 -13.49 4.48
N ARG A 360 9.86 -12.74 5.58
CA ARG A 360 10.89 -11.75 5.92
C ARG A 360 12.22 -12.44 6.20
N GLY A 361 13.27 -12.01 5.50
CA GLY A 361 14.60 -12.60 5.58
C GLY A 361 14.78 -13.89 4.76
N HIS A 362 13.72 -14.66 4.55
CA HIS A 362 13.74 -15.90 3.75
C HIS A 362 13.61 -15.68 2.23
N THR A 363 13.26 -14.47 1.79
CA THR A 363 13.21 -14.07 0.37
C THR A 363 13.60 -12.61 0.19
N SER A 364 13.73 -12.16 -1.06
CA SER A 364 14.07 -10.79 -1.45
C SER A 364 13.17 -9.75 -0.78
N GLY A 365 13.77 -8.65 -0.30
CA GLY A 365 13.08 -7.57 0.42
C GLY A 365 11.84 -7.01 -0.29
N TYR A 366 11.93 -6.84 -1.61
CA TYR A 366 10.85 -6.30 -2.45
C TYR A 366 9.78 -7.34 -2.83
N ALA A 367 9.98 -8.63 -2.52
CA ALA A 367 8.99 -9.68 -2.68
C ALA A 367 8.08 -9.83 -1.45
N ILE A 368 8.35 -9.07 -0.37
CA ILE A 368 7.60 -9.17 0.89
C ILE A 368 6.54 -8.07 0.88
N PRO A 369 5.24 -8.41 0.80
CA PRO A 369 4.17 -7.43 0.89
C PRO A 369 4.05 -6.88 2.31
N THR A 370 3.26 -5.83 2.50
CA THR A 370 2.79 -5.46 3.84
C THR A 370 1.53 -6.27 4.15
N TYR A 371 1.52 -7.04 5.24
CA TYR A 371 0.29 -7.64 5.74
C TYR A 371 -0.51 -6.59 6.49
N VAL A 372 -1.77 -6.38 6.10
CA VAL A 372 -2.63 -5.32 6.63
C VAL A 372 -4.00 -5.85 7.01
N ILE A 373 -4.55 -5.28 8.07
CA ILE A 373 -5.97 -5.40 8.41
C ILE A 373 -6.61 -4.06 8.02
N ASP A 374 -7.57 -4.06 7.10
CA ASP A 374 -8.36 -2.85 6.85
C ASP A 374 -9.38 -2.73 7.99
N ALA A 375 -9.21 -1.71 8.83
CA ALA A 375 -9.88 -1.61 10.12
C ALA A 375 -11.38 -1.41 9.93
N PRO A 376 -12.23 -2.22 10.60
CA PRO A 376 -13.67 -2.04 10.59
C PRO A 376 -14.08 -0.62 11.00
N GLY A 377 -15.14 -0.10 10.41
CA GLY A 377 -15.58 1.28 10.63
C GLY A 377 -14.74 2.33 9.87
N GLY A 378 -13.81 1.88 9.03
CA GLY A 378 -13.08 2.74 8.09
C GLY A 378 -11.85 3.43 8.67
N GLY A 379 -11.22 2.86 9.70
CA GLY A 379 -9.95 3.35 10.25
C GLY A 379 -8.74 3.19 9.31
N GLY A 380 -8.91 2.44 8.21
CA GLY A 380 -7.87 2.27 7.20
C GLY A 380 -6.98 1.04 7.42
N LYS A 381 -5.93 0.91 6.60
CA LYS A 381 -5.07 -0.27 6.50
C LYS A 381 -4.01 -0.20 7.59
N ILE A 382 -4.15 -1.03 8.61
CA ILE A 382 -3.22 -1.10 9.73
C ILE A 382 -2.22 -2.24 9.46
N PRO A 383 -0.91 -1.95 9.35
CA PRO A 383 0.09 -2.98 9.13
C PRO A 383 0.26 -3.86 10.37
N VAL A 384 0.43 -5.16 10.12
CA VAL A 384 0.68 -6.17 11.15
C VAL A 384 1.90 -6.98 10.73
N MET A 385 2.89 -7.08 11.62
CA MET A 385 4.13 -7.81 11.36
C MET A 385 4.66 -8.44 12.65
N PRO A 386 5.54 -9.45 12.55
CA PRO A 386 6.21 -10.00 13.71
C PRO A 386 7.05 -8.96 14.46
N ASN A 387 7.27 -9.16 15.76
CA ASN A 387 8.10 -8.29 16.58
C ASN A 387 9.59 -8.60 16.36
N TYR A 388 10.34 -7.64 15.83
CA TYR A 388 11.80 -7.73 15.66
C TYR A 388 12.57 -6.95 16.72
N LEU A 389 11.95 -5.91 17.30
CA LEU A 389 12.41 -5.23 18.52
C LEU A 389 12.08 -6.10 19.74
N ILE A 390 13.09 -6.43 20.54
CA ILE A 390 12.93 -7.23 21.77
C ILE A 390 13.00 -6.34 23.01
N SER A 391 13.98 -5.44 23.07
CA SER A 391 14.24 -4.58 24.23
C SER A 391 14.99 -3.32 23.80
N TYR A 392 15.06 -2.30 24.66
CA TYR A 392 15.78 -1.05 24.42
C TYR A 392 16.15 -0.38 25.75
N SER A 393 17.18 0.48 25.72
CA SER A 393 17.58 1.40 26.80
C SER A 393 17.72 2.82 26.24
N ASP A 394 18.35 3.72 26.97
CA ASP A 394 18.65 5.11 26.59
C ASP A 394 19.69 5.27 25.46
N HIS A 395 20.44 4.21 25.10
CA HIS A 395 21.49 4.28 24.08
C HIS A 395 21.71 2.97 23.29
N LYS A 396 20.85 1.95 23.50
CA LYS A 396 20.98 0.65 22.84
C LYS A 396 19.61 0.04 22.56
N VAL A 397 19.51 -0.68 21.46
CA VAL A 397 18.34 -1.45 21.06
C VAL A 397 18.72 -2.91 20.86
N VAL A 398 17.93 -3.84 21.41
CA VAL A 398 18.07 -5.29 21.22
C VAL A 398 17.08 -5.78 20.17
N LEU A 399 17.60 -6.37 19.10
CA LEU A 399 16.85 -6.82 17.93
C LEU A 399 17.06 -8.32 17.73
N ARG A 400 16.04 -9.02 17.22
CA ARG A 400 16.20 -10.35 16.62
C ARG A 400 16.04 -10.28 15.11
N ASN A 401 16.64 -11.21 14.39
CA ASN A 401 16.37 -11.42 12.96
C ASN A 401 15.45 -12.65 12.71
N TYR A 402 15.30 -13.05 11.44
CA TYR A 402 14.50 -14.21 11.02
C TYR A 402 15.10 -15.57 11.43
N GLU A 403 16.38 -15.62 11.81
CA GLU A 403 17.10 -16.84 12.23
C GLU A 403 17.00 -17.06 13.74
N GLY A 404 16.48 -16.09 14.48
CA GLY A 404 16.56 -16.03 15.94
C GLY A 404 17.90 -15.50 16.45
N TYR A 405 18.77 -14.96 15.59
CA TYR A 405 19.99 -14.26 16.02
C TYR A 405 19.60 -12.94 16.69
N ILE A 406 20.06 -12.77 17.93
CA ILE A 406 19.80 -11.59 18.77
C ILE A 406 21.06 -10.72 18.77
N THR A 407 20.90 -9.43 18.49
CA THR A 407 22.00 -8.47 18.43
C THR A 407 21.60 -7.12 19.03
N THR A 408 22.60 -6.32 19.39
CA THR A 408 22.42 -4.93 19.81
C THR A 408 22.75 -3.96 18.69
N TYR A 409 21.99 -2.88 18.59
CA TYR A 409 22.34 -1.66 17.85
C TYR A 409 22.63 -0.56 18.86
N GLU A 410 23.76 0.13 18.71
CA GLU A 410 24.15 1.26 19.57
C GLU A 410 23.66 2.56 18.97
N GLU A 411 22.92 3.32 19.76
CA GLU A 411 22.37 4.62 19.39
C GLU A 411 23.37 5.73 19.75
N PRO A 412 23.37 6.85 19.02
CA PRO A 412 24.28 7.95 19.32
C PRO A 412 23.95 8.54 20.71
N PRO A 413 24.96 8.79 21.57
CA PRO A 413 24.73 9.38 22.90
C PRO A 413 24.23 10.84 22.84
N THR A 414 24.34 11.48 21.67
CA THR A 414 23.87 12.83 21.41
C THR A 414 23.20 12.88 20.04
N TYR A 415 21.99 13.45 19.98
CA TYR A 415 21.29 13.73 18.74
C TYR A 415 20.75 15.17 18.77
N GLU A 416 21.18 15.98 17.80
CA GLU A 416 20.60 17.31 17.58
C GLU A 416 19.32 17.16 16.77
N ARG A 417 18.20 17.61 17.35
CA ARG A 417 16.90 17.56 16.68
C ARG A 417 16.93 18.42 15.41
N HIS A 418 16.28 17.92 14.37
CA HIS A 418 16.07 18.67 13.14
C HIS A 418 15.46 20.06 13.40
N ASP A 419 16.09 21.10 12.87
CA ASP A 419 15.55 22.47 12.90
C ASP A 419 14.45 22.63 11.83
N SER A 420 13.21 22.49 12.29
CA SER A 420 12.03 22.64 11.43
C SER A 420 11.83 24.07 10.93
N ALA A 421 12.37 25.09 11.61
CA ALA A 421 12.22 26.49 11.20
C ALA A 421 13.09 26.81 9.98
N ALA A 422 14.24 26.16 9.84
CA ALA A 422 15.13 26.30 8.69
C ALA A 422 14.80 25.35 7.52
N CYS A 423 13.84 24.43 7.68
CA CYS A 423 13.54 23.41 6.70
C CYS A 423 12.40 23.81 5.75
N SER A 424 12.70 23.92 4.45
CA SER A 424 11.71 24.25 3.43
C SER A 424 10.58 23.23 3.31
N TYR A 425 10.84 21.96 3.64
CA TYR A 425 9.81 20.91 3.60
C TYR A 425 8.88 20.97 4.80
N CYS A 426 9.40 21.30 6.00
CA CYS A 426 8.57 21.55 7.17
C CYS A 426 7.66 22.76 6.94
N ALA A 427 8.18 23.82 6.29
CA ALA A 427 7.39 24.99 5.92
C ALA A 427 6.30 24.72 4.86
N GLN A 428 6.43 23.64 4.08
CA GLN A 428 5.48 23.23 3.03
C GLN A 428 4.59 22.05 3.47
N HIS A 429 4.43 21.83 4.77
CA HIS A 429 3.57 20.79 5.31
C HIS A 429 2.15 20.87 4.74
N ARG A 430 1.62 19.75 4.24
CA ARG A 430 0.23 19.69 3.76
C ARG A 430 -0.68 19.57 4.96
N ALA A 431 -1.65 20.47 5.08
CA ALA A 431 -2.62 20.39 6.15
C ALA A 431 -3.42 19.08 6.06
N GLU A 432 -3.57 18.38 7.19
CA GLU A 432 -4.41 17.18 7.34
C GLU A 432 -5.46 17.42 8.44
N PRO A 433 -6.44 18.33 8.24
CA PRO A 433 -7.32 18.78 9.30
C PRO A 433 -8.08 17.61 9.93
N GLY A 434 -7.95 17.46 11.25
CA GLY A 434 -8.62 16.42 12.03
C GLY A 434 -8.05 15.00 11.85
N GLN A 435 -6.88 14.84 11.20
CA GLN A 435 -6.28 13.53 10.95
C GLN A 435 -4.81 13.40 11.43
N SER A 436 -4.28 14.35 12.21
CA SER A 436 -2.91 14.29 12.74
C SER A 436 -2.67 13.10 13.69
N GLY A 437 -3.69 12.71 14.46
CA GLY A 437 -3.69 11.47 15.25
C GLY A 437 -2.48 11.33 16.17
N VAL A 438 -1.88 10.13 16.18
CA VAL A 438 -0.71 9.85 17.04
C VAL A 438 0.52 10.65 16.62
N LEU A 439 0.67 11.00 15.34
CA LEU A 439 1.77 11.86 14.88
C LEU A 439 1.64 13.26 15.50
N GLY A 440 0.43 13.82 15.56
CA GLY A 440 0.17 15.09 16.23
C GLY A 440 0.56 15.09 17.72
N LEU A 441 0.43 13.94 18.42
CA LEU A 441 0.94 13.80 19.79
C LEU A 441 2.46 13.88 19.86
N LEU A 442 3.16 13.23 18.91
CA LEU A 442 4.63 13.28 18.84
C LEU A 442 5.16 14.66 18.45
N GLU A 443 4.35 15.45 17.74
CA GLU A 443 4.66 16.82 17.31
C GLU A 443 4.31 17.88 18.36
N GLY A 444 3.58 17.50 19.42
CA GLY A 444 3.16 18.41 20.48
C GLY A 444 1.90 19.22 20.17
N GLU A 445 1.08 18.78 19.20
CA GLU A 445 -0.23 19.38 18.92
C GLU A 445 -1.24 19.11 20.06
N GLY A 446 -1.05 18.02 20.79
CA GLY A 446 -1.86 17.65 21.95
C GLY A 446 -1.16 16.63 22.84
N MET A 447 -1.68 16.40 24.05
CA MET A 447 -1.10 15.43 24.99
C MET A 447 -1.78 14.05 24.98
N TRP A 448 -3.01 13.97 24.46
CA TRP A 448 -3.78 12.73 24.47
C TRP A 448 -4.83 12.70 23.35
N ILE A 449 -5.32 11.50 23.02
CA ILE A 449 -6.48 11.27 22.16
C ILE A 449 -7.53 10.56 23.00
N GLU A 450 -8.67 11.20 23.20
CA GLU A 450 -9.75 10.68 24.01
C GLU A 450 -10.87 10.08 23.15
N PRO A 451 -11.43 8.91 23.54
CA PRO A 451 -12.66 8.43 22.94
C PRO A 451 -13.80 9.45 23.14
N LYS A 452 -14.69 9.57 22.14
CA LYS A 452 -15.87 10.43 22.25
C LYS A 452 -16.69 10.06 23.50
N GLY A 453 -16.98 11.06 24.33
CA GLY A 453 -17.73 10.89 25.59
C GLY A 453 -16.85 10.70 26.83
N PHE A 454 -15.53 10.59 26.67
CA PHE A 454 -14.61 10.53 27.81
C PHE A 454 -14.65 11.82 28.66
N SER A 455 -14.65 13.00 28.01
CA SER A 455 -14.66 14.30 28.68
C SER A 455 -16.05 14.87 28.98
N VAL A 456 -17.08 14.50 28.19
CA VAL A 456 -18.42 15.11 28.24
C VAL A 456 -19.38 14.40 29.23
N SER A 457 -19.03 13.25 29.83
CA SER A 457 -19.92 12.56 30.77
C SER A 457 -19.25 11.50 31.68
N GLU A 458 -19.46 11.65 32.99
CA GLU A 458 -19.67 10.60 34.02
C GLU A 458 -18.54 9.67 34.49
N VAL A 459 -17.52 9.33 33.68
CA VAL A 459 -16.52 8.31 34.12
C VAL A 459 -15.80 8.74 35.39
N HIS A 460 -15.39 10.01 35.45
CA HIS A 460 -14.64 10.56 36.58
C HIS A 460 -15.41 11.60 37.39
N THR A 461 -16.50 12.16 36.86
CA THR A 461 -17.33 13.09 37.63
C THR A 461 -18.11 12.39 38.73
N ARG A 462 -18.38 11.08 38.62
CA ARG A 462 -19.08 10.25 39.63
C ARG A 462 -20.40 10.91 40.12
N GLY A 463 -21.11 11.59 39.22
CA GLY A 463 -22.34 12.31 39.56
C GLY A 463 -22.14 13.67 40.25
N ASN A 464 -20.92 14.20 40.31
CA ASN A 464 -20.68 15.56 40.81
C ASN A 464 -21.27 16.59 39.84
N THR A 465 -22.35 17.22 40.25
CA THR A 465 -23.09 18.24 39.48
C THR A 465 -22.69 19.67 39.85
N GLN A 466 -21.85 19.86 40.88
CA GLN A 466 -21.44 21.19 41.34
C GLN A 466 -19.97 21.46 40.98
N GLN A 467 -19.77 22.49 40.17
CA GLN A 467 -18.44 23.00 39.88
C GLN A 467 -17.86 23.67 41.13
N HIS A 468 -16.68 23.23 41.58
CA HIS A 468 -16.01 23.84 42.73
C HIS A 468 -14.72 24.57 42.34
N ARG A 469 -14.23 25.45 43.22
CA ARG A 469 -13.10 26.37 42.97
C ARG A 469 -11.79 25.73 42.46
N LEU A 470 -11.62 24.41 42.57
CA LEU A 470 -10.42 23.74 42.07
C LEU A 470 -10.57 23.23 40.62
N GLN A 471 -11.80 23.06 40.13
CA GLN A 471 -12.14 22.63 38.78
C GLN A 471 -12.10 23.81 37.81
N ASP A 472 -10.91 24.40 37.69
CA ASP A 472 -10.60 25.47 36.76
C ASP A 472 -9.86 24.89 35.55
N PRO A 473 -10.46 24.90 34.35
CA PRO A 473 -9.84 24.38 33.12
C PRO A 473 -8.47 24.99 32.82
N ALA A 474 -8.21 26.23 33.24
CA ALA A 474 -6.93 26.90 33.02
C ALA A 474 -5.74 26.17 33.67
N LYS A 475 -5.99 25.28 34.65
CA LYS A 475 -4.96 24.47 35.31
C LYS A 475 -4.49 23.29 34.48
N TRP A 476 -5.24 22.90 33.45
CA TRP A 476 -4.99 21.72 32.64
C TRP A 476 -4.42 22.07 31.27
N VAL A 477 -3.93 23.31 31.12
CA VAL A 477 -3.29 23.78 29.89
C VAL A 477 -1.79 23.56 29.98
N PRO A 478 -1.22 22.61 29.22
CA PRO A 478 0.22 22.42 29.18
C PRO A 478 0.90 23.63 28.53
N PHE A 479 2.08 23.98 29.03
CA PHE A 479 2.91 24.99 28.40
C PHE A 479 3.67 24.40 27.20
N GLY A 480 3.53 25.02 26.02
CA GLY A 480 4.27 24.63 24.81
C GLY A 480 3.73 23.41 24.05
N VAL A 481 2.62 22.83 24.52
CA VAL A 481 1.83 21.82 23.80
C VAL A 481 0.49 22.47 23.47
N GLY A 482 -0.13 22.15 22.33
CA GLY A 482 -1.34 22.81 21.82
C GLY A 482 -2.43 23.07 22.88
N ALA A 483 -3.25 24.11 22.66
CA ALA A 483 -4.27 24.51 23.63
C ALA A 483 -5.35 23.43 23.77
N ILE A 484 -5.36 22.75 24.92
CA ILE A 484 -6.38 21.75 25.28
C ILE A 484 -7.73 22.45 25.46
N GLU A 485 -7.73 23.52 26.27
CA GLU A 485 -8.82 24.49 26.49
C GLU A 485 -8.23 25.74 27.18
N GLY A 486 -8.33 26.95 26.61
CA GLY A 486 -7.80 28.18 27.24
C GLY A 486 -6.41 28.64 26.77
N GLN A 487 -5.76 29.54 27.52
CA GLN A 487 -4.42 30.08 27.21
C GLN A 487 -3.41 29.64 28.27
N ALA A 488 -2.25 29.14 27.84
CA ALA A 488 -1.16 28.79 28.75
C ALA A 488 -0.70 30.01 29.56
N GLY A 489 -0.30 29.78 30.80
CA GLY A 489 0.34 30.80 31.63
C GLY A 489 1.61 31.35 30.96
N ARG A 490 1.99 32.59 31.29
CA ARG A 490 3.25 33.17 30.81
C ARG A 490 4.43 32.32 31.31
N PRO A 491 5.51 32.17 30.52
CA PRO A 491 6.73 31.53 30.98
C PRO A 491 7.14 32.12 32.33
N LEU A 492 7.49 31.26 33.29
CA LEU A 492 8.06 31.73 34.54
C LEU A 492 9.32 32.53 34.22
N LYS A 493 9.40 33.74 34.78
CA LYS A 493 10.61 34.54 34.66
C LYS A 493 11.72 33.75 35.35
N VAL A 494 12.72 33.32 34.60
CA VAL A 494 13.95 32.77 35.19
C VAL A 494 14.47 33.86 36.11
N LEU A 495 14.49 33.59 37.41
CA LEU A 495 15.20 34.45 38.35
C LEU A 495 16.66 34.29 37.97
N GLU A 496 17.21 35.27 37.25
CA GLU A 496 18.65 35.37 37.09
C GLU A 496 19.23 35.37 38.49
N GLY A 497 20.09 34.39 38.78
CA GLY A 497 20.84 34.38 40.02
C GLY A 497 21.51 35.74 40.12
N GLY A 498 21.04 36.57 41.06
CA GLY A 498 21.61 37.89 41.26
C GLY A 498 23.12 37.74 41.40
N ALA A 499 23.87 38.71 40.87
CA ALA A 499 25.28 38.87 41.23
C ALA A 499 25.44 38.57 42.72
N PRO A 500 26.42 37.74 43.13
CA PRO A 500 26.48 37.18 44.47
C PRO A 500 26.17 38.29 45.46
N ALA A 501 25.00 38.19 46.10
CA ALA A 501 24.65 39.14 47.13
C ALA A 501 25.82 39.12 48.11
N THR A 502 26.30 40.29 48.50
CA THR A 502 27.33 40.49 49.52
C THR A 502 26.88 40.04 50.91
N GLY A 503 26.01 39.02 50.98
CA GLY A 503 25.67 38.28 52.17
C GLY A 503 26.77 37.27 52.52
N PRO A 504 26.83 36.86 53.79
CA PRO A 504 27.88 35.96 54.27
C PRO A 504 27.82 34.64 53.49
N ALA A 505 28.98 34.21 52.98
CA ALA A 505 29.14 32.89 52.39
C ALA A 505 28.93 31.86 53.51
N TYR A 506 27.88 31.04 53.37
CA TYR A 506 27.65 29.92 54.28
C TYR A 506 28.65 28.80 53.99
N GLY A 507 29.29 28.28 55.04
CA GLY A 507 30.21 27.16 54.92
C GLY A 507 29.50 25.85 54.54
N PRO A 508 30.22 24.82 54.07
CA PRO A 508 29.64 23.50 53.84
C PRO A 508 29.02 22.96 55.14
N GLY A 509 27.70 22.75 55.14
CA GLY A 509 26.93 22.31 56.32
C GLY A 509 26.17 23.40 57.06
N GLU A 510 26.28 24.66 56.64
CA GLU A 510 25.46 25.78 57.13
C GLU A 510 24.26 26.02 56.20
N GLU A 511 23.28 25.11 56.17
CA GLU A 511 21.99 25.46 55.58
C GLU A 511 21.32 26.54 56.45
N PRO A 512 20.76 27.61 55.85
CA PRO A 512 20.03 28.61 56.60
C PRO A 512 18.81 27.95 57.24
N ARG A 513 18.80 27.85 58.57
CA ARG A 513 17.59 27.48 59.29
C ARG A 513 16.56 28.59 59.07
N PRO A 514 15.29 28.26 58.78
CA PRO A 514 14.22 29.25 58.77
C PRO A 514 14.21 30.00 60.10
N ARG A 515 13.93 31.31 60.06
CA ARG A 515 13.82 32.11 61.28
C ARG A 515 12.66 31.57 62.13
N ASP A 516 12.79 31.65 63.45
CA ASP A 516 11.72 31.24 64.37
C ASP A 516 10.41 31.94 63.99
N GLY A 517 9.41 31.15 63.58
CA GLY A 517 8.10 31.62 63.14
C GLY A 517 7.84 31.58 61.63
N GLU A 518 8.83 31.23 60.79
CA GLU A 518 8.60 31.03 59.35
C GLU A 518 8.24 29.56 59.03
N PRO A 519 7.22 29.31 58.19
CA PRO A 519 6.81 27.96 57.86
C PRO A 519 7.91 27.23 57.08
N THR A 520 8.46 26.18 57.67
CA THR A 520 9.40 25.28 56.98
C THR A 520 8.59 24.32 56.11
N GLY A 521 8.89 24.22 54.82
CA GLY A 521 8.16 23.39 53.85
C GLY A 521 8.30 21.87 54.02
N SER A 522 8.53 21.37 55.24
CA SER A 522 8.72 19.94 55.54
C SER A 522 7.65 19.32 56.44
N SER A 523 6.53 20.02 56.69
CA SER A 523 5.43 19.48 57.50
C SER A 523 4.34 18.82 56.66
N HIS A 524 4.68 17.84 55.83
CA HIS A 524 3.74 16.77 55.41
C HIS A 524 4.54 15.57 54.91
N GLY A 525 5.21 14.89 55.84
CA GLY A 525 5.66 13.52 55.66
C GLY A 525 4.47 12.56 55.75
N GLU A 526 3.58 12.60 54.77
CA GLU A 526 2.54 11.61 54.53
C GLU A 526 1.99 11.87 53.13
N LEU A 527 2.50 11.10 52.16
CA LEU A 527 2.00 10.79 50.81
C LEU A 527 3.18 10.68 49.83
N LEU A 528 3.86 9.54 49.89
CA LEU A 528 4.41 8.86 48.72
C LEU A 528 3.83 7.44 48.70
#